data_AF-A0A9X3WXN4-F1
#
_entry.id   AF-A0A9X3WXN4-F1
#
_cell.length_a   1.000
_cell.length_b   1.000
_cell.length_c   1.000
_cell.angle_alpha   90.00
_cell.angle_beta   90.00
_cell.angle_gamma   90.00
#
_symmetry.space_group_name_H-M   'P 1'
#
loop_
_entity.id
_entity.type
_entity.pdbx_description
1 polymer ?
#
loop_
_entity_poly.entity_id
_entity_poly.type
_entity_poly.pdbx_seq_one_letter_code
_entity_poly.pdbx_strand_id
1 'polypeptide(L)'
;MTNPASAKEAPPPRAEPPRRRGYGAVMKFVRRLHMYLGLLVFPWVLLFGLSGALFNHPQIGRDIEERDLSAAELSTLTGMKPWDPNEIAQKVVGQINAGSPGGYALDPGAPSSFSGWPLLATPSRAGGRHVLILSLDGGGATVSTHAPEPKSDPPPFAGATIELPEYKMAAVQEQVKELLPKLGIDAEGPLRAHPKVHPELRFRVRDQSGRAWNVVYDLGSGQIDGRPAGPGQLRFVELLEKLHTTHHFPVHGDMAWFFALFADITGITLVVWALSGLAMWWQMKPTRVLGALAIMIAVAAAAFVMRGTASEVQFGRVQGDGP
;
A
#
# COMPACT_ATOMS: atom_id res chain seq x y z
N MET A 1 33.94 -92.91 3.82
CA MET A 1 33.16 -91.77 4.33
C MET A 1 33.55 -90.55 3.52
N THR A 2 32.77 -90.23 2.50
CA THR A 2 32.94 -89.04 1.65
C THR A 2 31.57 -88.39 1.52
N ASN A 3 31.48 -87.14 1.95
CA ASN A 3 30.25 -86.36 2.04
C ASN A 3 29.96 -85.71 0.68
N PRO A 4 28.78 -85.86 0.06
CA PRO A 4 28.50 -85.19 -1.20
C PRO A 4 28.21 -83.71 -0.94
N ALA A 5 28.90 -82.85 -1.69
CA ALA A 5 28.75 -81.40 -1.63
C ALA A 5 27.33 -80.98 -2.03
N SER A 6 26.65 -80.30 -1.10
CA SER A 6 25.33 -79.72 -1.31
C SER A 6 25.42 -78.56 -2.33
N ALA A 7 24.71 -78.69 -3.45
CA ALA A 7 24.59 -77.67 -4.46
C ALA A 7 23.84 -76.47 -3.89
N LYS A 8 24.52 -75.32 -3.80
CA LYS A 8 23.95 -74.06 -3.33
C LYS A 8 23.03 -73.50 -4.42
N GLU A 9 21.72 -73.62 -4.23
CA GLU A 9 20.70 -72.99 -5.07
C GLU A 9 20.91 -71.46 -5.12
N ALA A 10 20.92 -70.90 -6.32
CA ALA A 10 21.04 -69.47 -6.54
C ALA A 10 19.75 -68.76 -6.07
N PRO A 11 19.84 -67.61 -5.38
CA PRO A 11 18.67 -66.91 -4.90
C PRO A 11 17.81 -66.41 -6.07
N PRO A 12 16.47 -66.40 -5.95
CA PRO A 12 15.58 -65.97 -7.02
C PRO A 12 15.81 -64.49 -7.36
N PRO A 13 15.61 -64.09 -8.63
CA PRO A 13 15.78 -62.71 -9.05
C PRO A 13 14.85 -61.79 -8.25
N ARG A 14 15.43 -60.81 -7.56
CA ARG A 14 14.66 -59.78 -6.85
C ARG A 14 13.82 -59.00 -7.87
N ALA A 15 12.51 -59.15 -7.80
CA ALA A 15 11.58 -58.35 -8.59
C ALA A 15 11.78 -56.87 -8.23
N GLU A 16 12.22 -56.05 -9.20
CA GLU A 16 12.27 -54.60 -9.01
C GLU A 16 10.86 -54.08 -8.74
N PRO A 17 10.63 -53.26 -7.69
CA PRO A 17 9.32 -52.71 -7.43
C PRO A 17 8.87 -51.88 -8.64
N PRO A 18 7.59 -51.98 -9.07
CA PRO A 18 7.09 -51.27 -10.24
C PRO A 18 7.31 -49.77 -10.03
N ARG A 19 8.29 -49.24 -10.76
CA ARG A 19 8.71 -47.84 -10.69
C ARG A 19 7.48 -46.95 -10.92
N ARG A 20 7.29 -45.99 -10.00
CA ARG A 20 6.28 -44.93 -9.93
C ARG A 20 6.24 -44.04 -11.20
N ARG A 21 5.97 -44.60 -12.38
CA ARG A 21 6.02 -43.93 -13.69
C ARG A 21 5.02 -42.77 -13.78
N GLY A 22 3.82 -42.93 -13.21
CA GLY A 22 2.81 -41.87 -13.15
C GLY A 22 3.25 -40.67 -12.30
N TYR A 23 3.78 -40.92 -11.10
CA TYR A 23 4.28 -39.87 -10.21
C TYR A 23 5.39 -39.04 -10.87
N GLY A 24 6.31 -39.68 -11.60
CA GLY A 24 7.37 -38.98 -12.33
C GLY A 24 6.85 -38.08 -13.45
N ALA A 25 5.80 -38.49 -14.17
CA ALA A 25 5.18 -37.69 -15.22
C ALA A 25 4.40 -36.50 -14.65
N VAL A 26 3.62 -36.72 -13.59
CA VAL A 26 2.86 -35.68 -12.89
C VAL A 26 3.81 -34.63 -12.28
N MET A 27 4.88 -35.06 -11.59
CA MET A 27 5.85 -34.13 -11.02
C MET A 27 6.62 -33.32 -12.08
N LYS A 28 6.85 -33.87 -13.27
CA LYS A 28 7.42 -33.12 -14.40
C LYS A 28 6.44 -32.06 -14.91
N PHE A 29 5.16 -32.39 -15.00
CA PHE A 29 4.13 -31.44 -15.39
C PHE A 29 3.99 -30.31 -14.36
N VAL A 30 3.86 -30.65 -13.08
CA VAL A 30 3.78 -29.67 -11.97
C VAL A 30 5.00 -28.74 -11.98
N ARG A 31 6.21 -29.26 -12.18
CA ARG A 31 7.43 -28.44 -12.26
C ARG A 31 7.39 -27.46 -13.46
N ARG A 32 6.92 -27.93 -14.62
CA ARG A 32 6.78 -27.06 -15.81
C ARG A 32 5.72 -26.00 -15.60
N LEU A 33 4.56 -26.39 -15.07
CA LEU A 33 3.47 -25.47 -14.77
C LEU A 33 3.90 -24.41 -13.74
N HIS A 34 4.53 -24.82 -12.63
CA HIS A 34 5.08 -23.91 -11.63
C HIS A 34 6.09 -22.95 -12.24
N MET A 35 7.00 -23.44 -13.10
CA MET A 35 7.97 -22.58 -13.79
C MET A 35 7.28 -21.57 -14.71
N TYR A 36 6.34 -21.98 -15.56
CA TYR A 36 5.67 -21.06 -16.49
C TYR A 36 4.76 -20.05 -15.77
N LEU A 37 4.02 -20.49 -14.75
CA LEU A 37 3.24 -19.58 -13.90
C LEU A 37 4.16 -18.62 -13.14
N GLY A 38 5.29 -19.11 -12.63
CA GLY A 38 6.30 -18.27 -11.99
C GLY A 38 6.87 -17.21 -12.92
N LEU A 39 7.19 -17.56 -14.18
CA LEU A 39 7.65 -16.59 -15.19
C LEU A 39 6.56 -15.58 -15.61
N LEU A 40 5.30 -16.03 -15.67
CA LEU A 40 4.17 -15.16 -16.01
C LEU A 40 3.92 -14.12 -14.90
N VAL A 41 4.03 -14.54 -13.64
CA VAL A 41 3.76 -13.71 -12.47
C VAL A 41 5.03 -12.96 -11.99
N PHE A 42 6.21 -13.35 -12.45
CA PHE A 42 7.51 -12.75 -12.14
C PHE A 42 7.51 -11.21 -12.12
N PRO A 43 7.09 -10.49 -13.17
CA PRO A 43 7.19 -9.03 -13.19
C PRO A 43 6.30 -8.39 -12.12
N TRP A 44 5.17 -9.01 -11.80
CA TRP A 44 4.25 -8.56 -10.76
C TRP A 44 4.84 -8.76 -9.37
N VAL A 45 5.36 -9.96 -9.10
CA VAL A 45 5.96 -10.28 -7.81
C VAL A 45 7.21 -9.44 -7.53
N LEU A 46 8.02 -9.18 -8.57
CA LEU A 46 9.14 -8.27 -8.49
C LEU A 46 8.67 -6.84 -8.17
N LEU A 47 7.66 -6.34 -8.89
CA LEU A 47 7.09 -5.01 -8.68
C LEU A 47 6.55 -4.84 -7.25
N PHE A 48 5.76 -5.80 -6.75
CA PHE A 48 5.21 -5.78 -5.40
C PHE A 48 6.29 -5.87 -4.32
N GLY A 49 7.30 -6.73 -4.51
CA GLY A 49 8.42 -6.85 -3.58
C GLY A 49 9.23 -5.55 -3.49
N LEU A 50 9.54 -4.93 -4.64
CA LEU A 50 10.22 -3.63 -4.68
C LEU A 50 9.36 -2.49 -4.11
N SER A 51 8.07 -2.44 -4.44
CA SER A 51 7.19 -1.38 -3.95
C SER A 51 7.01 -1.45 -2.43
N GLY A 52 6.91 -2.64 -1.85
CA GLY A 52 6.82 -2.82 -0.40
C GLY A 52 8.08 -2.35 0.32
N ALA A 53 9.27 -2.71 -0.19
CA ALA A 53 10.54 -2.26 0.37
C ALA A 53 10.71 -0.74 0.26
N LEU A 54 10.34 -0.13 -0.87
CA LEU A 54 10.38 1.33 -1.04
C LEU A 54 9.37 2.06 -0.15
N PHE A 55 8.23 1.43 0.14
CA PHE A 55 7.20 1.99 1.02
C PHE A 55 7.64 2.00 2.49
N ASN A 56 8.24 0.90 2.96
CA ASN A 56 8.75 0.79 4.33
C ASN A 56 10.01 1.65 4.56
N HIS A 57 10.66 2.07 3.47
CA HIS A 57 11.87 2.90 3.50
C HIS A 57 11.72 4.14 2.61
N PRO A 58 10.89 5.14 3.02
CA PRO A 58 10.61 6.34 2.23
C PRO A 58 11.86 7.17 1.91
N GLN A 59 12.95 7.00 2.65
CA GLN A 59 14.25 7.62 2.37
C GLN A 59 14.89 7.12 1.06
N ILE A 60 14.48 5.97 0.52
CA ILE A 60 15.05 5.41 -0.70
C ILE A 60 14.45 6.10 -1.93
N GLY A 61 15.24 6.91 -2.61
CA GLY A 61 14.84 7.60 -3.85
C GLY A 61 14.06 8.90 -3.65
N ARG A 62 13.97 9.38 -2.41
CA ARG A 62 13.47 10.71 -2.06
C ARG A 62 14.57 11.56 -1.46
N ASP A 63 14.52 12.85 -1.75
CA ASP A 63 15.43 13.84 -1.18
C ASP A 63 14.88 14.25 0.21
N ILE A 64 14.96 13.31 1.16
CA ILE A 64 14.58 13.52 2.57
C ILE A 64 15.85 13.54 3.40
N GLU A 65 16.11 14.66 4.06
CA GLU A 65 17.17 14.77 5.05
C GLU A 65 16.57 14.53 6.44
N GLU A 66 17.04 13.50 7.14
CA GLU A 66 16.59 13.18 8.49
C GLU A 66 17.67 13.51 9.52
N ARG A 67 17.23 14.07 10.64
CA ARG A 67 18.06 14.30 11.82
C ARG A 67 17.31 13.85 13.06
N ASP A 68 17.88 12.88 13.76
CA ASP A 68 17.40 12.48 15.08
C ASP A 68 17.95 13.40 16.16
N LEU A 69 17.06 13.78 17.08
CA LEU A 69 17.34 14.54 18.29
C LEU A 69 17.17 13.61 19.48
N SER A 70 18.24 13.43 20.24
CA SER A 70 18.18 12.68 21.50
C SER A 70 17.30 13.41 22.53
N ALA A 71 16.81 12.68 23.54
CA ALA A 71 16.01 13.29 24.61
C ALA A 71 16.76 14.40 25.36
N ALA A 72 18.07 14.24 25.57
CA ALA A 72 18.90 15.26 26.19
C ALA A 72 19.02 16.51 25.30
N GLU A 73 19.20 16.33 24.00
CA GLU A 73 19.28 17.44 23.03
C GLU A 73 17.94 18.18 22.93
N LEU A 74 16.82 17.47 22.80
CA LEU A 74 15.50 18.08 22.73
C LEU A 74 15.17 18.84 24.01
N SER A 75 15.46 18.26 25.18
CA SER A 75 15.28 18.92 26.47
C SER A 75 16.15 20.17 26.60
N THR A 76 17.40 20.14 26.12
CA THR A 76 18.29 21.32 26.12
C THR A 76 17.76 22.43 25.23
N LEU A 77 17.22 22.08 24.06
CA LEU A 77 16.73 23.05 23.08
C LEU A 77 15.36 23.65 23.41
N THR A 78 14.47 22.86 24.02
CA THR A 78 13.04 23.23 24.17
C THR A 78 12.56 23.24 25.62
N GLY A 79 13.32 22.67 26.54
CA GLY A 79 12.88 22.39 27.90
C GLY A 79 11.89 21.22 28.01
N MET A 80 11.53 20.57 26.90
CA MET A 80 10.61 19.42 26.91
C MET A 80 11.16 18.31 27.80
N LYS A 81 10.29 17.75 28.61
CA LYS A 81 10.55 16.54 29.38
C LYS A 81 9.63 15.43 28.87
N PRO A 82 10.07 14.17 28.91
CA PRO A 82 9.20 13.06 28.60
C PRO A 82 7.99 13.02 29.55
N TRP A 83 6.84 12.65 29.01
CA TRP A 83 5.57 12.53 29.72
C TRP A 83 5.38 11.11 30.22
N ASP A 84 4.91 10.96 31.46
CA ASP A 84 4.49 9.65 31.98
C ASP A 84 3.04 9.35 31.56
N PRO A 85 2.80 8.32 30.73
CA PRO A 85 1.45 7.93 30.33
C PRO A 85 0.54 7.60 31.53
N ASN A 86 1.08 7.02 32.60
CA ASN A 86 0.30 6.66 33.78
C ASN A 86 -0.12 7.90 34.57
N GLU A 87 0.76 8.88 34.72
CA GLU A 87 0.44 10.14 35.39
C GLU A 87 -0.69 10.88 34.65
N ILE A 88 -0.65 10.88 33.32
CA ILE A 88 -1.69 11.51 32.49
C ILE A 88 -3.00 10.72 32.57
N ALA A 89 -2.96 9.39 32.45
CA ALA A 89 -4.14 8.55 32.57
C ALA A 89 -4.84 8.73 33.93
N GLN A 90 -4.08 8.82 35.02
CA GLN A 90 -4.62 9.10 36.35
C GLN A 90 -5.33 10.46 36.41
N LYS A 91 -4.73 11.51 35.83
CA LYS A 91 -5.37 12.84 35.75
C LYS A 91 -6.67 12.80 34.95
N VAL A 92 -6.69 12.08 33.82
CA VAL A 92 -7.91 11.89 33.00
C VAL A 92 -9.00 11.17 33.79
N VAL A 93 -8.69 10.05 34.45
CA VAL A 93 -9.66 9.34 35.30
C VAL A 93 -10.17 10.22 36.43
N GLY A 94 -9.29 11.00 37.06
CA GLY A 94 -9.68 11.99 38.07
C GLY A 94 -10.71 13.01 37.55
N GLN A 95 -10.53 13.51 36.33
CA GLN A 95 -11.49 14.43 35.70
C GLN A 95 -12.81 13.75 35.34
N ILE A 96 -12.77 12.52 34.82
CA ILE A 96 -13.99 11.75 34.52
C ILE A 96 -14.81 11.54 35.80
N ASN A 97 -14.16 11.19 36.90
CA ASN A 97 -14.80 11.01 38.20
C ASN A 97 -15.38 12.29 38.79
N ALA A 98 -14.78 13.45 38.51
CA ALA A 98 -15.32 14.72 38.96
C ALA A 98 -16.66 15.08 38.28
N GLY A 99 -16.90 14.57 37.06
CA GLY A 99 -18.11 14.83 36.26
C GLY A 99 -19.08 13.66 36.14
N SER A 100 -18.80 12.50 36.76
CA SER A 100 -19.57 11.28 36.55
C SER A 100 -19.75 10.49 37.86
N PRO A 101 -20.94 9.90 38.12
CA PRO A 101 -21.20 9.13 39.33
C PRO A 101 -20.56 7.73 39.33
N GLY A 102 -19.90 7.32 38.24
CA GLY A 102 -19.50 5.93 37.99
C GLY A 102 -18.26 5.40 38.73
N GLY A 103 -17.47 6.26 39.38
CA GLY A 103 -16.31 5.82 40.19
C GLY A 103 -15.29 4.96 39.42
N TYR A 104 -14.75 5.49 38.33
CA TYR A 104 -13.80 4.80 37.45
C TYR A 104 -12.40 4.72 38.06
N ALA A 105 -11.67 3.65 37.74
CA ALA A 105 -10.28 3.44 38.12
C ALA A 105 -9.50 2.89 36.91
N LEU A 106 -8.17 3.09 36.91
CA LEU A 106 -7.30 2.43 35.93
C LEU A 106 -7.23 0.93 36.20
N ASP A 107 -7.28 0.14 35.14
CA ASP A 107 -7.10 -1.31 35.22
C ASP A 107 -5.61 -1.64 35.36
N PRO A 108 -5.16 -2.24 36.49
CA PRO A 108 -3.75 -2.61 36.67
C PRO A 108 -3.29 -3.70 35.70
N GLY A 109 -4.20 -4.43 35.06
CA GLY A 109 -3.90 -5.43 34.04
C GLY A 109 -3.54 -4.85 32.68
N ALA A 110 -3.75 -3.54 32.46
CA ALA A 110 -3.49 -2.86 31.20
C ALA A 110 -2.60 -1.62 31.42
N PRO A 111 -1.29 -1.67 31.10
CA PRO A 111 -0.42 -0.52 31.27
C PRO A 111 -0.84 0.63 30.35
N SER A 112 -0.76 1.86 30.86
CA SER A 112 -1.05 3.06 30.05
C SER A 112 0.09 3.29 29.06
N SER A 113 -0.25 3.58 27.81
CA SER A 113 0.72 3.91 26.76
C SER A 113 0.14 4.96 25.82
N PHE A 114 1.03 5.70 25.15
CA PHE A 114 0.63 6.51 24.00
C PHE A 114 0.54 5.61 22.76
N SER A 115 -0.42 5.93 21.88
CA SER A 115 -0.56 5.29 20.58
C SER A 115 -0.48 6.36 19.49
N GLY A 116 0.40 6.14 18.51
CA GLY A 116 0.69 7.11 17.45
C GLY A 116 1.69 8.17 17.88
N TRP A 117 1.91 9.16 17.02
CA TRP A 117 2.90 10.21 17.26
C TRP A 117 2.32 11.60 17.01
N PRO A 118 2.66 12.60 17.84
CA PRO A 118 2.53 13.98 17.46
C PRO A 118 3.41 14.26 16.24
N LEU A 119 2.78 14.67 15.16
CA LEU A 119 3.41 15.13 13.93
C LEU A 119 3.15 16.63 13.79
N LEU A 120 4.23 17.41 13.76
CA LEU A 120 4.18 18.85 13.55
C LEU A 120 4.87 19.16 12.22
N ALA A 121 4.21 19.87 11.33
CA ALA A 121 4.76 20.23 10.03
C ALA A 121 4.77 21.74 9.84
N THR A 122 5.80 22.26 9.18
CA THR A 122 5.91 23.66 8.81
C THR A 122 6.54 23.81 7.42
N PRO A 123 6.12 24.79 6.60
CA PRO A 123 6.77 25.06 5.33
C PRO A 123 8.24 25.47 5.50
N SER A 124 9.10 25.02 4.59
CA SER A 124 10.50 25.46 4.53
C SER A 124 10.66 26.76 3.75
N ARG A 125 11.63 27.60 4.12
CA ARG A 125 11.95 28.85 3.41
C ARG A 125 12.48 28.61 1.99
N ALA A 126 13.11 27.47 1.75
CA ALA A 126 13.64 27.09 0.43
C ALA A 126 12.59 26.41 -0.48
N GLY A 127 11.33 26.35 -0.04
CA GLY A 127 10.32 25.45 -0.59
C GLY A 127 10.38 24.07 0.06
N GLY A 128 9.24 23.37 0.12
CA GLY A 128 9.12 22.08 0.81
C GLY A 128 8.60 22.22 2.24
N ARG A 129 8.83 21.20 3.07
CA ARG A 129 8.35 21.16 4.45
C ARG A 129 9.35 20.54 5.41
N HIS A 130 9.39 21.05 6.63
CA HIS A 130 10.00 20.37 7.76
C HIS A 130 8.90 19.66 8.54
N VAL A 131 9.14 18.40 8.87
CA VAL A 131 8.26 17.56 9.68
C VAL A 131 9.02 17.17 10.94
N LEU A 132 8.40 17.34 12.08
CA LEU A 132 8.90 16.95 13.39
C LEU A 132 7.97 15.88 13.95
N ILE A 133 8.52 14.71 14.21
CA ILE A 133 7.84 13.61 14.89
C ILE A 133 8.42 13.51 16.30
N LEU A 134 7.55 13.54 17.31
CA LEU A 134 7.95 13.58 18.72
C LEU A 134 7.64 12.26 19.42
N SER A 135 8.57 11.77 20.24
CA SER A 135 8.28 10.75 21.24
C SER A 135 7.90 11.45 22.55
N LEU A 136 6.64 11.32 22.95
CA LEU A 136 6.14 11.99 24.16
C LEU A 136 6.74 11.39 25.43
N ASP A 137 6.85 10.07 25.50
CA ASP A 137 7.32 9.29 26.66
C ASP A 137 8.83 9.04 26.66
N GLY A 138 9.47 8.98 25.48
CA GLY A 138 10.92 8.91 25.34
C GLY A 138 11.60 10.28 25.32
N GLY A 139 10.87 11.35 24.98
CA GLY A 139 11.36 12.72 24.92
C GLY A 139 12.34 13.01 23.78
N GLY A 140 12.54 12.08 22.85
CA GLY A 140 13.30 12.28 21.62
C GLY A 140 12.44 12.82 20.47
N ALA A 141 13.09 13.17 19.36
CA ALA A 141 12.37 13.60 18.16
C ALA A 141 13.15 13.26 16.88
N THR A 142 12.43 13.14 15.77
CA THR A 142 13.03 13.06 14.43
C THR A 142 12.56 14.26 13.62
N VAL A 143 13.50 14.97 13.01
CA VAL A 143 13.24 16.08 12.08
C VAL A 143 13.54 15.60 10.67
N SER A 144 12.53 15.62 9.82
CA SER A 144 12.65 15.29 8.39
C SER A 144 12.44 16.56 7.56
N THR A 145 13.38 16.84 6.66
CA THR A 145 13.27 17.94 5.69
C THR A 145 12.96 17.36 4.33
N HIS A 146 11.81 17.75 3.79
CA HIS A 146 11.35 17.35 2.47
C HIS A 146 11.61 18.47 1.48
N ALA A 147 12.24 18.14 0.36
CA ALA A 147 12.36 19.05 -0.78
C ALA A 147 10.97 19.54 -1.26
N PRO A 148 10.88 20.72 -1.89
CA PRO A 148 9.64 21.20 -2.49
C PRO A 148 9.12 20.19 -3.50
N GLU A 149 7.87 19.76 -3.33
CA GLU A 149 7.16 19.09 -4.39
C GLU A 149 7.07 20.03 -5.61
N PRO A 150 7.17 19.50 -6.84
CA PRO A 150 6.96 20.29 -8.04
C PRO A 150 5.58 20.95 -7.98
N LYS A 151 5.56 22.26 -7.71
CA LYS A 151 4.30 23.00 -7.60
C LYS A 151 3.59 22.96 -8.95
N SER A 152 2.42 22.31 -8.97
CA SER A 152 1.51 22.42 -10.09
C SER A 152 0.70 23.68 -9.90
N ASP A 153 0.71 24.58 -10.87
CA ASP A 153 -0.24 25.70 -10.83
C ASP A 153 -1.66 25.12 -10.78
N PRO A 154 -2.49 25.50 -9.80
CA PRO A 154 -3.86 25.04 -9.75
C PRO A 154 -4.57 25.48 -11.02
N PRO A 155 -5.48 24.66 -11.57
CA PRO A 155 -6.25 25.09 -12.71
C PRO A 155 -7.06 26.35 -12.38
N PRO A 156 -7.38 27.18 -13.38
CA PRO A 156 -8.16 28.41 -13.17
C PRO A 156 -9.58 28.16 -12.64
N PHE A 157 -10.03 26.91 -12.62
CA PHE A 157 -11.33 26.47 -12.13
C PHE A 157 -11.27 25.72 -10.79
N ALA A 158 -10.09 25.56 -10.18
CA ALA A 158 -9.94 24.82 -8.92
C ALA A 158 -10.85 25.39 -7.82
N GLY A 159 -11.68 24.53 -7.23
CA GLY A 159 -12.59 24.88 -6.12
C GLY A 159 -13.85 25.63 -6.54
N ALA A 160 -14.06 25.88 -7.84
CA ALA A 160 -15.32 26.43 -8.32
C ALA A 160 -16.47 25.44 -8.07
N THR A 161 -17.69 25.95 -7.93
CA THR A 161 -18.89 25.12 -7.80
C THR A 161 -19.74 25.28 -9.04
N ILE A 162 -20.13 24.17 -9.65
CA ILE A 162 -21.03 24.13 -10.80
C ILE A 162 -22.37 23.55 -10.36
N GLU A 163 -23.41 24.36 -10.47
CA GLU A 163 -24.78 23.97 -10.15
C GLU A 163 -25.38 23.14 -11.28
N LEU A 164 -25.44 21.83 -11.06
CA LEU A 164 -26.11 20.86 -11.91
C LEU A 164 -27.08 20.01 -11.07
N PRO A 165 -28.22 20.57 -10.63
CA PRO A 165 -29.12 19.92 -9.68
C PRO A 165 -29.56 18.51 -10.11
N GLU A 166 -29.80 18.31 -11.40
CA GLU A 166 -30.21 17.03 -11.97
C GLU A 166 -29.11 15.94 -11.94
N TYR A 167 -27.84 16.34 -11.80
CA TYR A 167 -26.68 15.44 -11.76
C TYR A 167 -26.03 15.37 -10.37
N LYS A 168 -26.71 15.87 -9.33
CA LYS A 168 -26.28 15.73 -7.92
C LYS A 168 -26.77 14.43 -7.30
N MET A 169 -26.08 13.95 -6.26
CA MET A 169 -26.49 12.74 -5.51
C MET A 169 -27.92 12.81 -4.97
N ALA A 170 -28.41 14.00 -4.61
CA ALA A 170 -29.79 14.19 -4.20
C ALA A 170 -30.81 13.82 -5.29
N ALA A 171 -30.52 14.13 -6.56
CA ALA A 171 -31.38 13.73 -7.68
C ALA A 171 -31.36 12.22 -7.90
N VAL A 172 -30.20 11.57 -7.73
CA VAL A 172 -30.10 10.10 -7.80
C VAL A 172 -30.93 9.44 -6.70
N GLN A 173 -30.82 9.92 -5.46
CA GLN A 173 -31.63 9.42 -4.34
C GLN A 173 -33.13 9.49 -4.64
N GLU A 174 -33.58 10.62 -5.19
CA GLU A 174 -34.98 10.82 -5.56
C GLU A 174 -35.43 9.84 -6.66
N GLN A 175 -34.58 9.59 -7.66
CA GLN A 175 -34.88 8.64 -8.75
C GLN A 175 -34.96 7.19 -8.27
N VAL A 176 -34.18 6.80 -7.26
CA VAL A 176 -34.13 5.41 -6.75
C VAL A 176 -34.95 5.19 -5.48
N LYS A 177 -35.68 6.19 -4.98
CA LYS A 177 -36.43 6.11 -3.71
C LYS A 177 -37.41 4.93 -3.65
N GLU A 178 -38.02 4.59 -4.79
CA GLU A 178 -39.00 3.49 -4.92
C GLU A 178 -38.34 2.13 -5.25
N LEU A 179 -37.01 2.05 -5.30
CA LEU A 179 -36.33 0.82 -5.71
C LEU A 179 -36.54 -0.32 -4.69
N LEU A 180 -36.32 -0.06 -3.39
CA LEU A 180 -36.47 -1.09 -2.35
C LEU A 180 -37.92 -1.60 -2.24
N PRO A 181 -38.95 -0.74 -2.21
CA PRO A 181 -40.34 -1.19 -2.24
C PRO A 181 -40.68 -2.03 -3.47
N LYS A 182 -40.23 -1.62 -4.67
CA LYS A 182 -40.47 -2.39 -5.91
C LYS A 182 -39.79 -3.76 -5.92
N LEU A 183 -38.72 -3.93 -5.15
CA LEU A 183 -38.03 -5.20 -4.97
C LEU A 183 -38.62 -6.05 -3.84
N GLY A 184 -39.65 -5.55 -3.12
CA GLY A 184 -40.24 -6.23 -1.97
C GLY A 184 -39.32 -6.29 -0.75
N ILE A 185 -38.34 -5.38 -0.66
CA ILE A 185 -37.41 -5.30 0.47
C ILE A 185 -38.00 -4.36 1.52
N ASP A 186 -38.26 -4.89 2.71
CA ASP A 186 -38.73 -4.11 3.85
C ASP A 186 -37.55 -3.35 4.49
N ALA A 187 -37.58 -2.02 4.39
CA ALA A 187 -36.53 -1.14 4.89
C ALA A 187 -37.14 -0.03 5.74
N GLU A 188 -36.49 0.31 6.85
CA GLU A 188 -36.95 1.34 7.81
C GLU A 188 -36.99 2.76 7.21
N GLY A 189 -36.32 3.00 6.08
CA GLY A 189 -36.29 4.30 5.44
C GLY A 189 -35.71 4.28 4.03
N PRO A 190 -35.76 5.43 3.33
CA PRO A 190 -35.28 5.53 1.96
C PRO A 190 -33.75 5.41 1.87
N LEU A 191 -33.26 4.99 0.71
CA LEU A 191 -31.83 4.98 0.40
C LEU A 191 -31.24 6.38 0.53
N ARG A 192 -30.13 6.49 1.28
CA ARG A 192 -29.41 7.75 1.48
C ARG A 192 -28.04 7.72 0.82
N ALA A 193 -27.65 8.83 0.20
CA ALA A 193 -26.29 9.01 -0.28
C ALA A 193 -25.31 8.92 0.89
N HIS A 194 -24.18 8.24 0.70
CA HIS A 194 -23.18 8.08 1.73
C HIS A 194 -22.45 9.42 1.96
N PRO A 195 -22.27 9.91 3.20
CA PRO A 195 -21.78 11.27 3.46
C PRO A 195 -20.34 11.54 2.96
N LYS A 196 -19.53 10.48 2.78
CA LYS A 196 -18.12 10.58 2.37
C LYS A 196 -17.79 9.88 1.05
N VAL A 197 -18.72 9.11 0.48
CA VAL A 197 -18.45 8.29 -0.70
C VAL A 197 -19.39 8.76 -1.79
N HIS A 198 -18.84 9.62 -2.64
CA HIS A 198 -19.57 10.25 -3.74
C HIS A 198 -18.87 9.91 -5.05
N PRO A 199 -19.62 9.63 -6.12
CA PRO A 199 -19.04 9.45 -7.44
C PRO A 199 -18.46 10.77 -7.94
N GLU A 200 -17.44 10.65 -8.78
CA GLU A 200 -16.80 11.77 -9.45
C GLU A 200 -16.86 11.57 -10.97
N LEU A 201 -17.16 12.65 -11.70
CA LEU A 201 -17.03 12.70 -13.16
C LEU A 201 -15.61 13.15 -13.52
N ARG A 202 -14.91 12.34 -14.32
CA ARG A 202 -13.53 12.60 -14.76
C ARG A 202 -13.49 12.83 -16.26
N PHE A 203 -12.90 13.94 -16.69
CA PHE A 203 -12.81 14.29 -18.11
C PHE A 203 -11.60 15.17 -18.40
N ARG A 204 -11.20 15.27 -19.67
CA ARG A 204 -10.06 16.10 -20.08
C ARG A 204 -10.55 17.31 -20.86
N VAL A 205 -10.06 18.49 -20.50
CA VAL A 205 -10.29 19.74 -21.24
C VAL A 205 -8.99 20.29 -21.78
N ARG A 206 -9.06 21.16 -22.79
CA ARG A 206 -7.93 21.97 -23.24
C ARG A 206 -8.31 23.44 -23.12
N ASP A 207 -7.38 24.26 -22.64
CA ASP A 207 -7.56 25.71 -22.64
C ASP A 207 -7.22 26.31 -24.02
N GLN A 208 -7.46 27.62 -24.15
CA GLN A 208 -7.19 28.36 -25.39
C GLN A 208 -5.69 28.40 -25.77
N SER A 209 -4.79 28.17 -24.81
CA SER A 209 -3.35 28.05 -25.05
C SER A 209 -2.94 26.65 -25.51
N GLY A 210 -3.89 25.71 -25.63
CA GLY A 210 -3.65 24.33 -26.02
C GLY A 210 -3.20 23.42 -24.87
N ARG A 211 -3.08 23.94 -23.64
CA ARG A 211 -2.71 23.17 -22.46
C ARG A 211 -3.88 22.31 -22.02
N ALA A 212 -3.61 21.04 -21.80
CA ALA A 212 -4.61 20.05 -21.41
C ALA A 212 -4.70 19.96 -19.88
N TRP A 213 -5.89 19.65 -19.37
CA TRP A 213 -6.19 19.50 -17.95
C TRP A 213 -7.04 18.25 -17.71
N ASN A 214 -6.67 17.44 -16.73
CA ASN A 214 -7.50 16.35 -16.21
C ASN A 214 -8.41 16.94 -15.12
N VAL A 215 -9.71 16.92 -15.36
CA VAL A 215 -10.74 17.58 -14.55
C VAL A 215 -11.53 16.54 -13.78
N VAL A 216 -11.87 16.87 -12.55
CA VAL A 216 -12.72 16.09 -11.64
C VAL A 216 -13.89 16.97 -11.21
N TYR A 217 -15.11 16.46 -11.36
CA TYR A 217 -16.33 17.06 -10.86
C TYR A 217 -16.98 16.12 -9.82
N ASP A 218 -17.17 16.61 -8.61
CA ASP A 218 -17.77 15.86 -7.50
C ASP A 218 -19.31 15.95 -7.57
N LEU A 219 -20.00 14.80 -7.69
CA LEU A 219 -21.47 14.77 -7.79
C LEU A 219 -22.17 14.98 -6.44
N GLY A 220 -21.46 14.86 -5.32
CA GLY A 220 -21.97 15.17 -3.99
C GLY A 220 -21.93 16.67 -3.70
N SER A 221 -20.79 17.32 -3.93
CA SER A 221 -20.59 18.74 -3.61
C SER A 221 -20.83 19.71 -4.78
N GLY A 222 -20.75 19.24 -6.02
CA GLY A 222 -20.76 20.08 -7.22
C GLY A 222 -19.46 20.85 -7.44
N GLN A 223 -18.41 20.55 -6.68
CA GLN A 223 -17.10 21.18 -6.85
C GLN A 223 -16.36 20.63 -8.06
N ILE A 224 -15.64 21.51 -8.76
CA ILE A 224 -14.75 21.18 -9.86
C ILE A 224 -13.30 21.47 -9.47
N ASP A 225 -12.41 20.54 -9.80
CA ASP A 225 -10.97 20.65 -9.59
C ASP A 225 -10.22 19.90 -10.69
N GLY A 226 -8.89 19.93 -10.71
CA GLY A 226 -8.13 19.17 -11.68
C GLY A 226 -6.63 19.40 -11.65
N ARG A 227 -5.92 18.68 -12.50
CA ARG A 227 -4.45 18.73 -12.64
C ARG A 227 -4.05 18.96 -14.10
N PRO A 228 -2.90 19.58 -14.39
CA PRO A 228 -2.37 19.63 -15.75
C PRO A 228 -2.25 18.22 -16.35
N ALA A 229 -2.71 18.03 -17.58
CA ALA A 229 -2.58 16.77 -18.29
C ALA A 229 -1.26 16.73 -19.08
N GLY A 230 -0.34 15.85 -18.69
CA GLY A 230 0.95 15.67 -19.35
C GLY A 230 1.85 14.66 -18.62
N PRO A 231 2.98 14.25 -19.22
CA PRO A 231 3.90 13.25 -18.65
C PRO A 231 4.70 13.72 -17.42
N GLY A 232 4.31 14.82 -16.77
CA GLY A 232 4.95 15.30 -15.55
C GLY A 232 4.15 14.91 -14.33
N GLN A 233 4.78 14.20 -13.39
CA GLN A 233 5.15 14.76 -12.07
C GLN A 233 5.38 13.73 -10.99
N LEU A 234 4.93 12.48 -11.16
CA LEU A 234 5.23 11.45 -10.17
C LEU A 234 6.58 10.82 -10.48
N ARG A 235 7.55 10.96 -9.56
CA ARG A 235 8.75 10.13 -9.58
C ARG A 235 8.32 8.65 -9.58
N PHE A 236 9.11 7.76 -10.18
CA PHE A 236 8.77 6.32 -10.22
C PHE A 236 8.44 5.76 -8.83
N VAL A 237 9.16 6.22 -7.81
CA VAL A 237 8.91 5.86 -6.40
C VAL A 237 7.55 6.36 -5.90
N GLU A 238 7.13 7.58 -6.25
CA GLU A 238 5.82 8.14 -5.89
C GLU A 238 4.67 7.43 -6.63
N LEU A 239 4.90 7.00 -7.86
CA LEU A 239 3.95 6.16 -8.60
C LEU A 239 3.77 4.80 -7.92
N LEU A 240 4.87 4.13 -7.56
CA LEU A 240 4.83 2.84 -6.86
C LEU A 240 4.18 2.97 -5.48
N GLU A 241 4.49 4.04 -4.74
CA GLU A 241 3.87 4.33 -3.46
C GLU A 241 2.36 4.54 -3.62
N LYS A 242 1.90 5.36 -4.57
CA LYS A 242 0.45 5.56 -4.81
C LYS A 242 -0.28 4.27 -5.20
N LEU A 243 0.40 3.34 -5.87
CA LEU A 243 -0.14 2.00 -6.16
C LEU A 243 -0.20 1.11 -4.92
N HIS A 244 0.60 1.39 -3.89
CA HIS A 244 0.72 0.61 -2.66
C HIS A 244 -0.07 1.18 -1.48
N THR A 245 -0.25 2.50 -1.40
CA THR A 245 -0.85 3.25 -0.28
C THR A 245 -2.38 3.26 -0.24
N THR A 246 -3.02 2.28 -0.86
CA THR A 246 -4.48 2.10 -0.65
C THR A 246 -4.81 1.75 0.82
N HIS A 247 -3.83 1.44 1.70
CA HIS A 247 -4.00 1.37 3.16
C HIS A 247 -2.72 1.82 3.90
N HIS A 248 -2.85 2.58 5.00
CA HIS A 248 -1.73 3.17 5.77
C HIS A 248 -1.20 2.23 6.88
N PHE A 249 0.10 2.30 7.18
CA PHE A 249 0.74 1.57 8.30
C PHE A 249 1.49 2.51 9.27
N PRO A 250 1.47 2.23 10.60
CA PRO A 250 2.18 3.01 11.61
C PRO A 250 3.59 2.48 11.92
N VAL A 251 4.51 3.40 12.24
CA VAL A 251 5.94 3.15 12.54
C VAL A 251 6.15 3.24 14.06
N HIS A 252 6.34 2.14 14.80
CA HIS A 252 6.93 2.09 16.14
C HIS A 252 7.72 0.78 16.27
N GLY A 253 8.74 0.74 17.15
CA GLY A 253 9.51 -0.45 17.54
C GLY A 253 8.74 -1.47 18.39
N ASP A 254 7.46 -1.69 18.08
CA ASP A 254 6.57 -2.66 18.72
C ASP A 254 6.30 -3.83 17.73
N MET A 255 5.33 -4.72 17.97
CA MET A 255 5.02 -5.83 17.02
C MET A 255 4.77 -5.38 15.57
N ALA A 256 4.39 -4.11 15.36
CA ALA A 256 4.30 -3.48 14.06
C ALA A 256 5.66 -3.35 13.33
N TRP A 257 6.78 -3.14 14.04
CA TRP A 257 8.12 -3.16 13.45
C TRP A 257 8.51 -4.56 12.97
N PHE A 258 8.20 -5.60 13.76
CA PHE A 258 8.38 -6.98 13.31
C PHE A 258 7.52 -7.30 12.10
N PHE A 259 6.30 -6.77 12.04
CA PHE A 259 5.44 -6.88 10.86
C PHE A 259 6.08 -6.21 9.64
N ALA A 260 6.61 -4.99 9.78
CA ALA A 260 7.33 -4.30 8.69
C ALA A 260 8.58 -5.09 8.25
N LEU A 261 9.38 -5.59 9.20
CA LEU A 261 10.52 -6.45 8.93
C LEU A 261 10.10 -7.73 8.19
N PHE A 262 9.00 -8.38 8.59
CA PHE A 262 8.48 -9.55 7.88
C PHE A 262 7.92 -9.21 6.51
N ALA A 263 7.34 -8.03 6.33
CA ALA A 263 6.93 -7.53 5.02
C ALA A 263 8.15 -7.35 4.11
N ASP A 264 9.25 -6.79 4.63
CA ASP A 264 10.52 -6.64 3.88
C ASP A 264 11.14 -7.99 3.55
N ILE A 265 11.22 -8.91 4.51
CA ILE A 265 11.70 -10.29 4.29
C ILE A 265 10.85 -10.98 3.23
N THR A 266 9.53 -10.79 3.26
CA THR A 266 8.60 -11.35 2.27
C THR A 266 8.87 -10.72 0.90
N GLY A 267 9.01 -9.40 0.81
CA GLY A 267 9.36 -8.69 -0.42
C GLY A 267 10.69 -9.18 -1.01
N ILE A 268 11.74 -9.27 -0.20
CA ILE A 268 13.05 -9.81 -0.61
C ILE A 268 12.92 -11.26 -1.07
N THR A 269 12.18 -12.10 -0.33
CA THR A 269 11.97 -13.51 -0.69
C THR A 269 11.26 -13.63 -2.03
N LEU A 270 10.25 -12.79 -2.28
CA LEU A 270 9.54 -12.72 -3.54
C LEU A 270 10.46 -12.31 -4.70
N VAL A 271 11.33 -11.32 -4.50
CA VAL A 271 12.36 -10.91 -5.48
C VAL A 271 13.33 -12.05 -5.76
N VAL A 272 13.87 -12.70 -4.73
CA VAL A 272 14.81 -13.82 -4.88
C VAL A 272 14.13 -15.02 -5.55
N TRP A 273 12.90 -15.34 -5.19
CA TRP A 273 12.10 -16.39 -5.83
C TRP A 273 11.88 -16.08 -7.32
N ALA A 274 11.54 -14.84 -7.64
CA ALA A 274 11.35 -14.35 -8.99
C ALA A 274 12.64 -14.49 -9.82
N LEU A 275 13.77 -13.99 -9.31
CA LEU A 275 15.08 -14.06 -9.99
C LEU A 275 15.61 -15.49 -10.11
N SER A 276 15.47 -16.31 -9.07
CA SER A 276 15.89 -17.72 -9.11
C SER A 276 15.03 -18.55 -10.08
N GLY A 277 13.72 -18.27 -10.17
CA GLY A 277 12.84 -18.85 -11.18
C GLY A 277 13.27 -18.51 -12.60
N LEU A 278 13.63 -17.24 -12.85
CA LEU A 278 14.17 -16.79 -14.13
C LEU A 278 15.50 -17.49 -14.47
N ALA A 279 16.42 -17.59 -13.50
CA ALA A 279 17.70 -18.27 -13.68
C ALA A 279 17.53 -19.76 -13.97
N MET A 280 16.66 -20.47 -13.23
CA MET A 280 16.35 -21.88 -13.48
C MET A 280 15.72 -22.11 -14.85
N TRP A 281 14.78 -21.26 -15.25
CA TRP A 281 14.20 -21.33 -16.60
C TRP A 281 15.26 -21.14 -17.68
N TRP A 282 16.15 -20.16 -17.51
CA TRP A 282 17.22 -19.88 -18.46
C TRP A 282 18.15 -21.09 -18.64
N GLN A 283 18.36 -21.90 -17.59
CA GLN A 283 19.15 -23.14 -17.70
C GLN A 283 18.47 -24.22 -18.55
N MET A 284 17.14 -24.19 -18.71
CA MET A 284 16.40 -25.15 -19.53
C MET A 284 16.36 -24.74 -21.01
N LYS A 285 17.40 -25.15 -21.75
CA LYS A 285 17.61 -24.80 -23.18
C LYS A 285 16.37 -24.96 -24.08
N PRO A 286 15.58 -26.05 -24.02
CA PRO A 286 14.46 -26.25 -24.94
C PRO A 286 13.29 -25.30 -24.71
N THR A 287 13.15 -24.75 -23.50
CA THR A 287 11.99 -23.93 -23.10
C THR A 287 12.25 -22.43 -23.17
N ARG A 288 13.45 -22.01 -23.63
CA ARG A 288 13.85 -20.60 -23.70
C ARG A 288 13.02 -19.77 -24.67
N VAL A 289 12.62 -20.31 -25.81
CA VAL A 289 11.80 -19.53 -26.75
C VAL A 289 10.39 -19.29 -26.18
N LEU A 290 9.75 -20.35 -25.67
CA LEU A 290 8.41 -20.26 -25.08
C LEU A 290 8.39 -19.38 -23.82
N GLY A 291 9.41 -19.47 -22.96
CA GLY A 291 9.47 -18.60 -21.79
C GLY A 291 9.79 -17.15 -22.15
N ALA A 292 10.58 -16.89 -23.21
CA ALA A 292 10.85 -15.52 -23.64
C ALA A 292 9.59 -14.87 -24.20
N LEU A 293 8.78 -15.64 -24.95
CA LEU A 293 7.46 -15.21 -25.39
C LEU A 293 6.53 -14.94 -24.21
N ALA A 294 6.52 -15.82 -23.20
CA ALA A 294 5.71 -15.63 -22.00
C ALA A 294 6.13 -14.37 -21.21
N ILE A 295 7.43 -14.12 -21.04
CA ILE A 295 7.95 -12.90 -20.40
C ILE A 295 7.56 -11.67 -21.21
N MET A 296 7.71 -11.70 -22.54
CA MET A 296 7.31 -10.59 -23.41
C MET A 296 5.83 -10.25 -23.23
N ILE A 297 4.95 -11.25 -23.23
CA ILE A 297 3.51 -11.07 -23.00
C ILE A 297 3.27 -10.50 -21.59
N ALA A 298 3.94 -11.03 -20.57
CA ALA A 298 3.80 -10.55 -19.20
C ALA A 298 4.24 -9.08 -19.05
N VAL A 299 5.37 -8.70 -19.66
CA VAL A 299 5.87 -7.31 -19.67
C VAL A 299 4.94 -6.39 -20.44
N ALA A 300 4.43 -6.82 -21.60
CA ALA A 300 3.47 -6.03 -22.37
C ALA A 300 2.15 -5.82 -21.59
N ALA A 301 1.63 -6.87 -20.95
CA ALA A 301 0.45 -6.79 -20.10
C ALA A 301 0.69 -5.88 -18.89
N ALA A 302 1.84 -6.00 -18.22
CA ALA A 302 2.23 -5.14 -17.12
C ALA A 302 2.32 -3.67 -17.57
N ALA A 303 2.98 -3.40 -18.70
CA ALA A 303 3.08 -2.05 -19.26
C ALA A 303 1.70 -1.46 -19.62
N PHE A 304 0.80 -2.27 -20.18
CA PHE A 304 -0.56 -1.86 -20.50
C PHE A 304 -1.35 -1.49 -19.25
N VAL A 305 -1.35 -2.35 -18.23
CA VAL A 305 -2.02 -2.10 -16.94
C VAL A 305 -1.41 -0.88 -16.27
N MET A 306 -0.08 -0.81 -16.15
CA MET A 306 0.62 0.33 -15.54
C MET A 306 0.30 1.65 -16.25
N ARG A 307 0.20 1.65 -17.59
CA ARG A 307 -0.21 2.83 -18.35
C ARG A 307 -1.66 3.23 -18.06
N GLY A 308 -2.56 2.25 -17.99
CA GLY A 308 -3.96 2.47 -17.62
C GLY A 308 -4.08 3.06 -16.21
N THR A 309 -3.44 2.43 -15.22
CA THR A 309 -3.46 2.91 -13.85
C THR A 309 -2.78 4.27 -13.70
N ALA A 310 -1.65 4.51 -14.36
CA ALA A 310 -1.02 5.83 -14.38
C ALA A 310 -1.95 6.91 -14.95
N SER A 311 -2.75 6.57 -15.97
CA SER A 311 -3.72 7.52 -16.53
C SER A 311 -4.89 7.82 -15.57
N GLU A 312 -5.29 6.87 -14.73
CA GLU A 312 -6.30 7.07 -13.69
C GLU A 312 -5.77 7.90 -12.52
N VAL A 313 -4.54 7.63 -12.06
CA VAL A 313 -3.89 8.34 -10.95
C VAL A 313 -3.56 9.81 -11.29
N GLN A 314 -3.56 10.14 -12.59
CA GLN A 314 -3.41 11.52 -13.06
C GLN A 314 -4.68 12.37 -12.90
N PHE A 315 -5.81 11.77 -12.50
CA PHE A 315 -7.00 12.49 -12.06
C PHE A 315 -6.99 12.60 -10.52
N GLY A 316 -7.38 13.75 -10.00
CA GLY A 316 -7.45 13.99 -8.57
C GLY A 316 -7.64 15.48 -8.28
N ARG A 317 -8.10 15.79 -7.07
CA ARG A 317 -8.24 17.17 -6.60
C ARG A 317 -6.86 17.73 -6.25
N VAL A 318 -6.67 19.03 -6.44
CA VAL A 318 -5.53 19.79 -5.92
C VAL A 318 -5.86 20.33 -4.54
N GLN A 319 -7.15 20.65 -4.30
CA GLN A 319 -7.69 21.06 -3.01
C GLN A 319 -8.19 19.80 -2.26
N GLY A 320 -7.29 19.12 -1.57
CA GLY A 320 -7.62 17.88 -0.85
C GLY A 320 -6.39 17.08 -0.40
N ASP A 321 -5.25 17.32 -1.06
CA ASP A 321 -3.93 16.95 -0.55
C ASP A 321 -3.56 17.93 0.59
N GLY A 322 -4.31 17.88 1.68
CA GLY A 322 -3.89 18.48 2.95
C GLY A 322 -2.63 17.77 3.49
N PRO A 323 -1.91 18.39 4.45
CA PRO A 323 -0.62 17.89 4.94
C PRO A 323 -0.60 16.43 5.35
#